data_AF-A0A7C0YTW0-F1
#
_entry.id   AF-A0A7C0YTW0-F1
#
_cell.length_a   1.000
_cell.length_b   1.000
_cell.length_c   1.000
_cell.angle_alpha   90.00
_cell.angle_beta   90.00
_cell.angle_gamma   90.00
#
_symmetry.space_group_name_H-M   'P 1'
#
loop_
_entity.id
_entity.type
_entity.pdbx_description
1 polymer ?
#
loop_
_entity_poly.entity_id
_entity_poly.type
_entity_poly.pdbx_seq_one_letter_code
_entity_poly.pdbx_strand_id
1 'polypeptide(L)'
;MHSSRRFTNWRLTIALLLFILLVVLLLSVSIGPAKIRVQTIFQILLSRLPLFPVSQGQGAPESAEVIILLLRLPRAIQAALIGASLAVSGVVIQSLFKNPMADPYVVGISSGAALGASTA
;
A
#
# COMPACT_ATOMS: atom_id res chain seq x y z
N MET A 1 -32.76 -10.19 17.78
CA MET A 1 -32.14 -8.84 17.69
C MET A 1 -30.62 -8.80 17.99
N HIS A 2 -29.88 -9.93 17.98
CA HIS A 2 -28.42 -9.96 18.28
C HIS A 2 -27.51 -10.15 17.05
N SER A 3 -28.05 -10.38 15.84
CA SER A 3 -27.26 -10.62 14.63
C SER A 3 -26.77 -9.33 13.94
N SER A 4 -27.45 -8.20 14.11
CA SER A 4 -27.12 -6.93 13.43
C SER A 4 -25.83 -6.28 13.95
N ARG A 5 -25.48 -6.47 15.23
CA ARG A 5 -24.24 -5.91 15.82
C ARG A 5 -22.96 -6.53 15.24
N ARG A 6 -22.99 -7.81 14.87
CA ARG A 6 -21.81 -8.52 14.30
C ARG A 6 -21.45 -7.98 12.92
N PHE A 7 -22.45 -7.69 12.09
CA PHE A 7 -22.26 -7.13 10.75
C PHE A 7 -21.78 -5.67 10.79
N THR A 8 -22.31 -4.84 11.70
CA THR A 8 -21.83 -3.46 11.87
C THR A 8 -20.36 -3.42 12.28
N ASN A 9 -19.95 -4.29 13.19
CA ASN A 9 -18.56 -4.33 13.68
C ASN A 9 -17.57 -4.71 12.58
N TRP A 10 -17.90 -5.65 11.69
CA TRP A 10 -16.99 -6.02 10.60
C TRP A 10 -16.81 -4.91 9.57
N ARG A 11 -17.91 -4.20 9.22
CA ARG A 11 -17.84 -3.03 8.34
C ARG A 11 -16.97 -1.92 8.95
N LEU A 12 -17.09 -1.71 10.27
CA LEU A 12 -16.24 -0.76 11.00
C LEU A 12 -14.78 -1.19 11.01
N THR A 13 -14.48 -2.47 11.24
CA THR A 13 -13.10 -2.99 11.19
C THR A 13 -12.49 -2.81 9.80
N ILE A 14 -13.23 -3.12 8.73
CA ILE A 14 -12.76 -2.91 7.35
C ILE A 14 -12.50 -1.42 7.09
N ALA A 15 -13.44 -0.56 7.47
CA ALA A 15 -13.28 0.89 7.33
C ALA A 15 -12.05 1.41 8.10
N LEU A 16 -11.83 0.92 9.31
CA LEU A 16 -10.66 1.25 10.13
C LEU A 16 -9.36 0.77 9.47
N LEU A 17 -9.31 -0.46 8.97
CA LEU A 17 -8.12 -1.00 8.29
C LEU A 17 -7.80 -0.24 7.00
N LEU A 18 -8.82 0.12 6.22
CA LEU A 18 -8.66 0.96 5.04
C LEU A 18 -8.15 2.36 5.41
N PHE A 19 -8.65 2.94 6.49
CA PHE A 19 -8.16 4.21 7.00
C PHE A 19 -6.70 4.12 7.44
N ILE A 20 -6.32 3.07 8.17
CA ILE A 20 -4.93 2.81 8.56
C ILE A 20 -4.04 2.64 7.32
N LEU A 21 -4.49 1.87 6.32
CA LEU A 21 -3.77 1.69 5.06
C LEU A 21 -3.51 3.04 4.37
N LEU A 22 -4.53 3.91 4.31
CA LEU A 22 -4.40 5.25 3.73
C LEU A 22 -3.37 6.10 4.48
N VAL A 23 -3.42 6.10 5.82
CA VAL A 23 -2.45 6.82 6.66
C VAL A 23 -1.02 6.31 6.42
N VAL A 24 -0.84 4.99 6.36
CA VAL A 24 0.47 4.37 6.11
C VAL A 24 0.99 4.72 4.71
N LEU A 25 0.14 4.74 3.69
CA LEU A 25 0.54 5.17 2.34
C LEU A 25 1.00 6.63 2.33
N LEU A 26 0.28 7.54 2.99
CA LEU A 26 0.68 8.94 3.11
C LEU A 26 2.01 9.12 3.85
N LEU A 27 2.21 8.36 4.94
CA LEU A 27 3.48 8.34 5.67
C LEU A 27 4.62 7.77 4.82
N SER A 28 4.36 6.69 4.08
CA SER A 28 5.35 6.06 3.19
C SER A 28 5.82 7.00 2.09
N VAL A 29 4.95 7.87 1.56
CA VAL A 29 5.33 8.88 0.57
C VAL A 29 6.06 10.06 1.23
N SER A 30 5.71 10.38 2.48
CA SER A 30 6.32 11.48 3.24
C SER A 30 7.77 11.18 3.66
N ILE A 31 8.06 9.94 4.01
CA ILE A 31 9.39 9.50 4.46
C ILE A 31 10.30 9.26 3.25
N GLY A 32 11.45 9.92 3.21
CA GLY A 32 12.48 9.65 2.22
C GLY A 32 13.76 10.46 2.41
N PRO A 33 14.85 10.09 1.72
CA PRO A 33 16.18 10.68 1.93
C PRO A 33 16.27 12.14 1.47
N ALA A 34 15.43 12.56 0.52
CA ALA A 34 15.33 13.95 0.11
C ALA A 34 14.57 14.76 1.17
N LYS A 35 15.23 15.79 1.72
CA LYS A 35 14.65 16.77 2.67
C LYS A 35 13.61 17.64 1.97
N ILE A 36 12.42 17.10 1.76
CA ILE A 36 11.26 17.81 1.20
C ILE A 36 10.33 18.17 2.36
N ARG A 37 9.88 19.44 2.42
CA ARG A 37 8.89 19.86 3.42
C ARG A 37 7.60 19.06 3.23
N VAL A 38 7.08 18.48 4.32
CA VAL A 38 5.85 17.67 4.31
C VAL A 38 4.66 18.46 3.73
N GLN A 39 4.61 19.77 3.96
CA GLN A 39 3.62 20.67 3.37
C GLN A 39 3.63 20.65 1.82
N THR A 40 4.82 20.62 1.21
CA THR A 40 4.98 20.55 -0.25
C THR A 40 4.49 19.21 -0.80
N ILE A 41 4.70 18.11 -0.06
CA ILE A 41 4.22 16.77 -0.43
C ILE A 41 2.69 16.74 -0.47
N PHE A 42 2.03 17.27 0.56
CA PHE A 42 0.57 17.36 0.59
C PHE A 42 0.02 18.26 -0.53
N GLN A 43 0.66 19.38 -0.85
CA GLN A 43 0.24 20.25 -1.96
C GLN A 43 0.37 19.56 -3.32
N ILE A 44 1.48 18.84 -3.57
CA ILE A 44 1.68 18.07 -4.80
C ILE A 44 0.65 16.93 -4.89
N LEU A 45 0.37 16.22 -3.80
CA LEU A 45 -0.65 15.16 -3.79
C LEU A 45 -2.07 15.70 -4.00
N LEU A 46 -2.45 16.79 -3.32
CA LEU A 46 -3.80 17.37 -3.42
C LEU A 46 -4.05 18.03 -4.78
N SER A 47 -3.05 18.70 -5.36
CA SER A 47 -3.19 19.34 -6.69
C SER A 47 -3.39 18.34 -7.83
N ARG A 48 -3.05 17.07 -7.61
CA ARG A 48 -3.29 15.96 -8.56
C ARG A 48 -4.64 15.27 -8.32
N LEU A 49 -5.36 15.58 -7.24
CA LEU A 49 -6.73 15.13 -7.06
C LEU A 49 -7.68 16.06 -7.85
N PRO A 50 -8.49 15.52 -8.78
CA PRO A 50 -9.39 16.33 -9.62
C PRO A 50 -10.48 17.08 -8.84
N LEU A 51 -10.65 16.76 -7.55
CA LEU A 51 -11.63 17.38 -6.63
C LEU A 51 -11.14 18.67 -5.96
N PHE A 52 -9.82 18.94 -5.94
CA PHE A 52 -9.25 20.10 -5.25
C PHE A 52 -8.20 20.80 -6.13
N PRO A 53 -8.59 21.81 -6.93
CA PRO A 53 -7.63 22.64 -7.65
C PRO A 53 -6.92 23.55 -6.65
N VAL A 54 -5.93 23.01 -5.93
CA VAL A 54 -4.99 23.82 -5.14
C VAL A 54 -4.05 24.48 -6.13
N SER A 55 -4.10 25.81 -6.17
CA SER A 55 -3.20 26.64 -6.97
C SER A 55 -1.76 26.24 -6.70
N GLN A 56 -0.99 26.03 -7.77
CA GLN A 56 0.43 25.74 -7.68
C GLN A 56 1.12 26.84 -6.87
N GLY A 57 1.46 26.52 -5.61
CA GLY A 57 2.38 27.33 -4.84
C GLY A 57 3.71 27.29 -5.56
N GLN A 58 4.15 28.43 -6.08
CA GLN A 58 5.33 28.66 -6.95
C GLN A 58 6.69 28.33 -6.28
N GLY A 59 6.83 27.22 -5.58
CA GLY A 59 8.03 26.94 -4.78
C GLY A 59 8.36 25.47 -4.53
N ALA A 60 7.67 24.52 -5.17
CA ALA A 60 8.10 23.13 -5.16
C ALA A 60 9.20 22.92 -6.21
N PRO A 61 10.40 22.43 -5.85
CA PRO A 61 11.40 22.06 -6.84
C PRO A 61 10.84 20.98 -7.77
N GLU A 62 11.00 21.12 -9.09
CA GLU A 62 10.56 20.13 -10.09
C GLU A 62 11.12 18.72 -9.78
N SER A 63 12.35 18.66 -9.26
CA SER A 63 12.98 17.43 -8.79
C SER A 63 12.22 16.76 -7.63
N ALA A 64 11.61 17.52 -6.72
CA ALA A 64 10.82 16.98 -5.63
C ALA A 64 9.53 16.33 -6.14
N GLU A 65 8.90 16.93 -7.14
CA GLU A 65 7.69 16.38 -7.77
C GLU A 65 7.98 15.05 -8.48
N VAL A 66 9.03 15.01 -9.30
CA VAL A 66 9.48 13.78 -9.97
C VAL A 66 9.76 12.66 -8.95
N ILE A 67 10.46 12.98 -7.86
CA ILE A 67 10.75 12.00 -6.81
C ILE A 67 9.47 11.46 -6.17
N ILE A 68 8.51 12.32 -5.86
CA ILE A 68 7.27 11.89 -5.21
C ILE A 68 6.44 11.03 -6.18
N LEU A 69 6.25 11.48 -7.41
CA LEU A 69 5.33 10.85 -8.36
C LEU A 69 5.92 9.61 -9.04
N LEU A 70 7.21 9.62 -9.41
CA LEU A 70 7.82 8.53 -10.17
C LEU A 70 8.59 7.53 -9.30
N LEU A 71 8.96 7.89 -8.07
CA LEU A 71 9.73 6.99 -7.19
C LEU A 71 8.92 6.57 -5.96
N ARG A 72 8.40 7.52 -5.17
CA ARG A 72 7.79 7.21 -3.87
C ARG A 72 6.40 6.62 -3.98
N LEU A 73 5.53 7.26 -4.76
CA LEU A 73 4.14 6.85 -4.95
C LEU A 73 4.04 5.44 -5.56
N PRO A 74 4.70 5.12 -6.69
CA PRO A 74 4.65 3.78 -7.26
C PRO A 74 5.21 2.72 -6.32
N ARG A 75 6.30 3.02 -5.58
CA ARG A 75 6.84 2.10 -4.56
C ARG A 75 5.86 1.81 -3.44
N ALA A 76 5.15 2.83 -2.94
CA ALA A 76 4.15 2.67 -1.88
C ALA A 76 2.97 1.80 -2.35
N ILE A 77 2.50 2.01 -3.59
CA ILE A 77 1.45 1.18 -4.21
C ILE A 77 1.93 -0.26 -4.38
N GLN A 78 3.14 -0.48 -4.93
CA GLN A 78 3.70 -1.81 -5.08
C GLN A 78 3.80 -2.54 -3.74
N ALA A 79 4.27 -1.88 -2.68
CA ALA A 79 4.34 -2.46 -1.34
C ALA A 79 2.96 -2.90 -0.82
N ALA A 80 1.93 -2.07 -1.02
CA ALA A 80 0.55 -2.41 -0.62
C ALA A 80 0.01 -3.61 -1.42
N LEU A 81 0.24 -3.64 -2.74
CA LEU A 81 -0.20 -4.74 -3.61
C LEU A 81 0.51 -6.06 -3.29
N ILE A 82 1.83 -6.02 -3.04
CA ILE A 82 2.61 -7.20 -2.64
C ILE A 82 2.11 -7.71 -1.29
N GLY A 83 1.94 -6.83 -0.30
CA GLY A 83 1.41 -7.21 1.01
C GLY A 83 0.01 -7.84 0.94
N ALA A 84 -0.89 -7.28 0.14
CA ALA A 84 -2.22 -7.84 -0.08
C ALA A 84 -2.16 -9.22 -0.75
N SER A 85 -1.30 -9.38 -1.76
CA SER A 85 -1.11 -10.65 -2.47
C SER A 85 -0.57 -11.74 -1.55
N LEU A 86 0.40 -11.41 -0.69
CA LEU A 86 0.95 -12.32 0.31
C LEU A 86 -0.10 -12.73 1.35
N ALA A 87 -0.89 -11.77 1.85
CA ALA A 87 -1.96 -12.06 2.80
C ALA A 87 -3.03 -13.01 2.20
N VAL A 88 -3.44 -12.76 0.95
CA VAL A 88 -4.40 -13.63 0.24
C VAL A 88 -3.82 -15.03 0.02
N SER A 89 -2.57 -15.11 -0.45
CA SER A 89 -1.88 -16.39 -0.65
C SER A 89 -1.79 -17.19 0.65
N GLY A 90 -1.44 -16.53 1.76
CA GLY A 90 -1.39 -17.14 3.09
C GLY A 90 -2.73 -17.73 3.52
N VAL A 91 -3.81 -16.95 3.42
CA VAL A 91 -5.17 -17.43 3.77
C VAL A 91 -5.60 -18.60 2.90
N VAL A 92 -5.30 -18.58 1.59
CA VAL A 92 -5.64 -19.68 0.66
C VAL A 92 -4.91 -20.96 1.06
N ILE A 93 -3.59 -20.88 1.31
CA ILE A 93 -2.77 -22.03 1.69
C ILE A 93 -3.20 -22.60 3.05
N GLN A 94 -3.41 -21.74 4.04
CA GLN A 94 -3.91 -22.14 5.36
C GLN A 94 -5.29 -22.82 5.28
N SER A 95 -6.17 -22.32 4.41
CA SER A 95 -7.51 -22.90 4.19
C SER A 95 -7.46 -24.25 3.47
N LEU A 96 -6.57 -24.39 2.47
CA LEU A 96 -6.41 -25.62 1.69
C LEU A 96 -5.87 -26.76 2.55
N PHE A 97 -4.81 -26.51 3.31
CA PHE A 97 -4.20 -27.50 4.20
C PHE A 97 -4.95 -27.64 5.53
N LYS A 98 -5.93 -26.76 5.80
CA LYS A 98 -6.62 -26.65 7.09
C LYS A 98 -5.63 -26.59 8.26
N ASN A 99 -4.49 -25.95 8.04
CA ASN A 99 -3.39 -25.84 8.99
C ASN A 99 -2.98 -24.37 9.12
N PRO A 100 -3.19 -23.73 10.29
CA PRO A 100 -2.85 -22.33 10.49
C PRO A 100 -1.34 -22.04 10.44
N MET A 101 -0.50 -23.08 10.49
CA MET A 101 0.96 -22.97 10.36
C MET A 101 1.46 -23.19 8.92
N ALA A 102 0.55 -23.44 7.97
CA ALA A 102 0.94 -23.61 6.57
C ALA A 102 1.35 -22.27 5.95
N ASP A 103 2.52 -22.26 5.32
CA ASP A 103 3.12 -21.09 4.68
C ASP A 103 3.16 -21.30 3.15
N PRO A 104 2.72 -20.32 2.33
CA PRO A 104 2.86 -20.35 0.87
C PRO A 104 4.26 -20.73 0.35
N TYR A 105 5.32 -20.41 1.10
CA TYR A 105 6.69 -20.71 0.70
C TYR A 105 7.00 -22.21 0.64
N VAL A 106 6.22 -23.07 1.32
CA VAL A 106 6.43 -24.53 1.39
C VAL A 106 6.12 -25.23 0.06
N VAL A 107 5.31 -24.64 -0.82
CA VAL A 107 4.87 -25.25 -2.10
C VAL A 107 5.88 -24.99 -3.25
N GLY A 108 7.01 -24.32 -2.97
CA GLY A 108 8.08 -24.12 -3.96
C GLY A 108 7.83 -22.96 -4.94
N ILE A 109 6.81 -22.14 -4.69
CA ILE A 109 6.45 -20.98 -5.54
C ILE A 109 7.61 -19.96 -5.57
N SER A 110 8.26 -19.72 -4.44
CA SER A 110 9.38 -18.77 -4.36
C SER A 110 10.65 -19.27 -5.05
N SER A 111 10.96 -20.56 -4.95
CA SER A 111 12.11 -21.15 -5.65
C SER A 111 11.91 -21.14 -7.17
N GLY A 112 10.68 -21.41 -7.64
CA GLY A 112 10.34 -21.31 -9.07
C GLY A 112 10.44 -19.87 -9.60
N ALA A 113 9.96 -18.89 -8.84
CA ALA A 113 10.09 -17.47 -9.18
C ALA A 113 11.56 -17.01 -9.21
N ALA A 114 12.37 -17.42 -8.24
CA ALA A 114 13.79 -17.09 -8.18
C ALA A 114 14.58 -17.70 -9.35
N LEU A 115 14.32 -18.96 -9.68
CA LEU A 115 14.91 -19.61 -10.85
C LEU A 115 14.52 -18.85 -12.14
N GLY A 116 13.22 -18.59 -12.33
CA GLY A 116 12.74 -17.87 -13.51
C GLY A 116 13.39 -16.49 -13.66
N ALA A 117 13.50 -15.73 -12.57
CA ALA A 117 14.18 -14.44 -12.56
C ALA A 117 15.68 -14.54 -12.83
N SER A 118 16.33 -15.64 -12.43
CA SER A 118 17.76 -15.86 -12.71
C SER A 118 18.05 -16.26 -14.15
N THR A 119 17.06 -16.80 -14.86
CA THR A 119 17.20 -17.29 -16.25
C THR A 119 16.62 -16.35 -17.30
N ALA A 120 15.85 -15.33 -16.89
CA ALA A 120 15.26 -14.32 -17.77
C ALA A 120 16.22 -13.14 -18.01
#